data_AF-A0A4V1NWX0-F1
#
_entry.id   AF-A0A4V1NWX0-F1
#
_cell.length_a   1.000
_cell.length_b   1.000
_cell.length_c   1.000
_cell.angle_alpha   90.00
_cell.angle_beta   90.00
_cell.angle_gamma   90.00
#
_symmetry.space_group_name_H-M   'P 1'
#
loop_
_entity.id
_entity.type
_entity.pdbx_description
1 polymer ?
#
loop_
_entity_poly.entity_id
_entity_poly.type
_entity_poly.pdbx_seq_one_letter_code
_entity_poly.pdbx_strand_id
1 'polypeptide(L)'
;MNTYQGDNVMKKRSYKHLSLASGFLLSLSLLVPGYSSSVSAESKALTDIQGHWAQSTIEQWINQGLASGYKDQTFKPNNSITRAEFMTLANKALGYSEKSTQSFGDVSASAWFKDEVSKAHAAGYISGYNDGTIRPQNPVTRQEVAAMIAKMAKLDTSVSLNNIDRFQDDSKTPTWSKNVIQAVVAQGFMKGYPDQTFQPTRSITRAEAIATLQGLVLVKTNTNVTYDEAGTYGPQTGSETVNGDVSVTKAGVTLQNLVVKGDLYLAEGIGEGEVVLQNVTVQGNVLVQGGGANSITLIDSLLENVTVNKKNGAVRLLAKGKTNIENVTLESGAKLEEAELSAGGFTQVTISDKVVAQSVVTLNGTFEVLVLNASNISLDLVKGSVTNFTVNEAAKGSLINLAEQTNVANLTIKAPVKVTGKGSIDKANIEVNGVTVEQQPGTLNLAEAITAFIAGVEAKATQAQVPAGGGGGGGGGAPGSGVVEQVTPSATFSVPGASSDDGTHFDVSKTTKIEYLNLNLNTESEVEIVDVLRKDGTTSILDLIRIYRPELKETMPAGSERINLLEMFGLTGFDGGVAAGNFAPFVDGTMIIKVKLTNTKDASKVTEYTVKVNIVN
;
A
#
# COMPACT_ATOMS: atom_id res chain seq x y z
N MET A 1 60.05 14.30 -19.03
CA MET A 1 61.47 14.42 -18.64
C MET A 1 61.51 14.93 -17.21
N ASN A 2 61.93 14.05 -16.28
CA ASN A 2 62.43 14.26 -14.89
C ASN A 2 61.54 15.00 -13.87
N THR A 3 61.27 14.55 -12.64
CA THR A 3 61.72 13.46 -11.72
C THR A 3 60.75 13.52 -10.49
N TYR A 4 60.11 12.45 -9.99
CA TYR A 4 60.53 11.49 -8.92
C TYR A 4 61.24 12.15 -7.70
N GLN A 5 61.04 11.83 -6.41
CA GLN A 5 60.24 10.88 -5.61
C GLN A 5 60.57 11.09 -4.10
N GLY A 6 59.75 10.53 -3.18
CA GLY A 6 60.17 9.93 -1.88
C GLY A 6 60.08 10.84 -0.63
N ASP A 7 59.24 10.59 0.38
CA ASP A 7 59.12 9.46 1.34
C ASP A 7 59.91 9.66 2.64
N ASN A 8 59.24 9.57 3.80
CA ASN A 8 59.80 9.17 5.10
C ASN A 8 58.67 8.69 6.05
N VAL A 9 58.45 7.39 6.19
CA VAL A 9 59.00 6.42 7.17
C VAL A 9 58.18 6.25 8.46
N MET A 10 57.69 5.01 8.59
CA MET A 10 57.00 4.35 9.71
C MET A 10 57.89 4.13 10.95
N LYS A 11 57.32 4.20 12.16
CA LYS A 11 57.95 3.79 13.43
C LYS A 11 57.48 2.39 13.87
N LYS A 12 58.44 1.46 13.95
CA LYS A 12 58.39 0.17 14.69
C LYS A 12 58.60 0.40 16.19
N ARG A 13 57.97 -0.44 17.04
CA ARG A 13 58.47 -0.75 18.40
C ARG A 13 58.46 -2.26 18.62
N SER A 14 59.54 -2.74 19.23
CA SER A 14 59.90 -4.11 19.61
C SER A 14 60.03 -4.17 21.14
N TYR A 15 60.02 -5.38 21.75
CA TYR A 15 60.86 -5.92 22.86
C TYR A 15 60.16 -7.17 23.46
N LYS A 16 60.65 -8.39 23.23
CA LYS A 16 61.67 -9.20 23.95
C LYS A 16 61.14 -10.09 25.10
N HIS A 17 61.49 -11.38 25.05
CA HIS A 17 61.22 -12.46 26.00
C HIS A 17 62.11 -12.43 27.26
N LEU A 18 61.62 -12.97 28.39
CA LEU A 18 62.44 -13.78 29.32
C LEU A 18 61.57 -14.68 30.23
N SER A 19 62.07 -15.90 30.46
CA SER A 19 61.50 -17.03 31.19
C SER A 19 62.11 -17.13 32.61
N LEU A 20 61.34 -17.60 33.61
CA LEU A 20 61.87 -18.40 34.72
C LEU A 20 60.75 -19.16 35.47
N ALA A 21 61.07 -20.40 35.86
CA ALA A 21 60.18 -21.44 36.38
C ALA A 21 60.41 -21.76 37.86
N SER A 22 59.43 -22.46 38.47
CA SER A 22 59.43 -23.34 39.69
C SER A 22 58.37 -22.88 40.72
N GLY A 23 57.48 -23.70 41.27
CA GLY A 23 57.22 -25.14 41.14
C GLY A 23 56.03 -25.57 42.03
N PHE A 24 55.38 -26.66 41.61
CA PHE A 24 54.68 -27.71 42.37
C PHE A 24 53.65 -27.36 43.49
N LEU A 25 52.37 -27.73 43.26
CA LEU A 25 51.59 -28.58 44.16
C LEU A 25 50.39 -29.20 43.44
N LEU A 26 50.35 -30.54 43.47
CA LEU A 26 49.34 -31.44 42.91
C LEU A 26 47.98 -31.27 43.62
N SER A 27 46.89 -31.13 42.86
CA SER A 27 45.60 -31.73 43.22
C SER A 27 44.84 -32.14 41.97
N LEU A 28 44.95 -33.43 41.70
CA LEU A 28 44.10 -34.34 40.93
C LEU A 28 42.66 -33.84 40.65
N SER A 29 42.37 -33.46 39.41
CA SER A 29 41.01 -33.46 38.86
C SER A 29 41.04 -34.09 37.47
N LEU A 30 40.38 -35.24 37.33
CA LEU A 30 40.22 -36.00 36.09
C LEU A 30 39.70 -35.12 34.95
N LEU A 31 40.56 -34.81 33.98
CA LEU A 31 40.17 -34.29 32.68
C LEU A 31 40.16 -35.47 31.70
N VAL A 32 38.98 -35.98 31.40
CA VAL A 32 38.76 -36.81 30.22
C VAL A 32 38.87 -35.86 29.01
N PRO A 33 39.80 -36.05 28.06
CA PRO A 33 39.64 -35.42 26.75
C PRO A 33 38.48 -36.15 26.08
N GLY A 34 37.30 -35.55 26.18
CA GLY A 34 36.23 -35.81 25.24
C GLY A 34 36.73 -35.36 23.87
N TYR A 35 37.31 -36.28 23.12
CA TYR A 35 37.39 -36.15 21.68
C TYR A 35 35.95 -36.14 21.19
N SER A 36 35.36 -34.95 21.10
CA SER A 36 34.24 -34.72 20.21
C SER A 36 34.77 -34.94 18.80
N SER A 37 34.74 -36.19 18.35
CA SER A 37 34.65 -36.46 16.92
C SER A 37 33.39 -35.74 16.47
N SER A 38 33.56 -34.57 15.87
CA SER A 38 32.56 -34.04 14.97
C SER A 38 32.37 -35.12 13.92
N VAL A 39 31.33 -35.93 14.10
CA VAL A 39 30.78 -36.72 13.01
C VAL A 39 30.28 -35.68 12.02
N SER A 40 31.16 -35.28 11.10
CA SER A 40 30.74 -34.79 9.81
C SER A 40 29.88 -35.92 9.26
N ALA A 41 28.57 -35.73 9.30
CA ALA A 41 27.65 -36.61 8.59
C ALA A 41 28.03 -36.48 7.12
N GLU A 42 28.86 -37.41 6.66
CA GLU A 42 29.24 -37.56 5.27
C GLU A 42 27.93 -37.65 4.49
N SER A 43 27.61 -36.62 3.69
CA SER A 43 26.40 -36.64 2.88
C SER A 43 26.57 -37.78 1.88
N LYS A 44 25.85 -38.87 2.13
CA LYS A 44 25.97 -40.07 1.32
C LYS A 44 25.55 -39.70 -0.11
N ALA A 45 26.52 -39.73 -1.02
CA ALA A 45 26.31 -39.30 -2.40
C ALA A 45 25.17 -40.10 -3.03
N LEU A 46 24.25 -39.39 -3.71
CA LEU A 46 23.12 -40.01 -4.39
C LEU A 46 23.61 -40.86 -5.57
N THR A 47 23.05 -42.05 -5.73
CA THR A 47 23.57 -43.05 -6.69
C THR A 47 23.04 -42.89 -8.11
N ASP A 48 21.98 -42.10 -8.32
CA ASP A 48 21.19 -42.06 -9.55
C ASP A 48 21.10 -40.69 -10.23
N ILE A 49 21.92 -39.73 -9.79
CA ILE A 49 21.98 -38.38 -10.38
C ILE A 49 23.24 -38.14 -11.23
N GLN A 50 24.23 -39.03 -11.18
CA GLN A 50 25.49 -38.85 -11.91
C GLN A 50 25.25 -38.79 -13.42
N GLY A 51 25.72 -37.71 -14.07
CA GLY A 51 25.54 -37.47 -15.51
C GLY A 51 24.13 -37.00 -15.89
N HIS A 52 23.23 -36.82 -14.92
CA HIS A 52 21.90 -36.26 -15.16
C HIS A 52 21.97 -34.74 -15.34
N TRP A 53 21.21 -34.18 -16.28
CA TRP A 53 21.23 -32.73 -16.57
C TRP A 53 20.92 -31.84 -15.35
N ALA A 54 20.10 -32.36 -14.43
CA ALA A 54 19.70 -31.68 -13.20
C ALA A 54 20.64 -31.94 -12.00
N GLN A 55 21.74 -32.69 -12.18
CA GLN A 55 22.60 -33.14 -11.09
C GLN A 55 23.02 -31.98 -10.17
N SER A 56 23.62 -30.93 -10.75
CA SER A 56 24.12 -29.77 -10.01
C SER A 56 23.01 -29.07 -9.21
N THR A 57 21.84 -28.86 -9.82
CA THR A 57 20.70 -28.23 -9.13
C THR A 57 20.17 -29.11 -7.99
N ILE A 58 20.11 -30.42 -8.18
CA ILE A 58 19.69 -31.37 -7.14
C ILE A 58 20.67 -31.34 -5.95
N GLU A 59 21.97 -31.39 -6.21
CA GLU A 59 23.02 -31.31 -5.19
C GLU A 59 22.92 -30.00 -4.41
N GLN A 60 22.74 -28.87 -5.10
CA GLN A 60 22.54 -27.56 -4.48
C GLN A 60 21.33 -27.55 -3.54
N TRP A 61 20.17 -28.02 -4.00
CA TRP A 61 18.94 -28.05 -3.19
C TRP A 61 19.05 -28.94 -1.96
N ILE A 62 19.78 -30.04 -2.05
CA ILE A 62 20.03 -30.93 -0.90
C ILE A 62 20.95 -30.24 0.10
N ASN A 63 22.03 -29.61 -0.36
CA ASN A 63 22.97 -28.89 0.50
C ASN A 63 22.30 -27.72 1.24
N GLN A 64 21.32 -27.07 0.62
CA GLN A 64 20.52 -26.00 1.22
C GLN A 64 19.37 -26.51 2.10
N GLY A 65 19.15 -27.82 2.19
CA GLY A 65 18.03 -28.41 2.94
C GLY A 65 16.64 -28.26 2.28
N LEU A 66 16.60 -27.78 1.04
CA LEU A 66 15.38 -27.54 0.26
C LEU A 66 14.79 -28.85 -0.30
N ALA A 67 15.65 -29.81 -0.63
CA ALA A 67 15.26 -31.15 -1.08
C ALA A 67 15.92 -32.25 -0.23
N SER A 68 15.40 -33.47 -0.36
CA SER A 68 15.99 -34.68 0.21
C SER A 68 15.84 -35.85 -0.76
N GLY A 69 16.82 -36.76 -0.72
CA GLY A 69 16.74 -38.07 -1.38
C GLY A 69 15.95 -39.08 -0.55
N TYR A 70 15.78 -40.26 -1.11
CA TYR A 70 15.11 -41.38 -0.47
C TYR A 70 16.07 -42.20 0.40
N LYS A 71 15.52 -43.03 1.29
CA LYS A 71 16.28 -43.92 2.19
C LYS A 71 17.18 -44.91 1.45
N ASP A 72 16.84 -45.22 0.19
CA ASP A 72 17.60 -46.10 -0.70
C ASP A 72 18.80 -45.40 -1.38
N GLN A 73 19.12 -44.15 -1.00
CA GLN A 73 20.20 -43.31 -1.56
C GLN A 73 19.96 -42.85 -3.00
N THR A 74 18.71 -42.91 -3.46
CA THR A 74 18.32 -42.37 -4.76
C THR A 74 17.61 -41.03 -4.62
N PHE A 75 17.58 -40.25 -5.70
CA PHE A 75 16.76 -39.05 -5.82
C PHE A 75 15.54 -39.27 -6.72
N LYS A 76 15.62 -40.23 -7.64
CA LYS A 76 14.63 -40.57 -8.66
C LYS A 76 14.29 -39.37 -9.55
N PRO A 77 15.30 -38.73 -10.21
CA PRO A 77 15.12 -37.46 -10.92
C PRO A 77 14.08 -37.55 -12.05
N ASN A 78 13.95 -38.71 -12.68
CA ASN A 78 13.03 -38.95 -13.80
C ASN A 78 11.65 -39.45 -13.38
N ASN A 79 11.43 -39.76 -12.10
CA ASN A 79 10.12 -40.17 -11.63
C ASN A 79 9.20 -38.95 -11.53
N SER A 80 7.92 -39.15 -11.84
CA SER A 80 6.89 -38.15 -11.56
C SER A 80 6.74 -37.91 -10.07
N ILE A 81 6.41 -36.68 -9.69
CA ILE A 81 6.10 -36.32 -8.31
C ILE A 81 4.62 -36.10 -8.10
N THR A 82 4.20 -36.33 -6.86
CA THR A 82 2.85 -36.02 -6.40
C THR A 82 2.67 -34.52 -6.17
N ARG A 83 1.41 -34.06 -6.13
CA ARG A 83 1.05 -32.70 -5.75
C ARG A 83 1.60 -32.33 -4.37
N ALA A 84 1.53 -33.25 -3.39
CA ALA A 84 2.06 -33.07 -2.05
C ALA A 84 3.58 -32.84 -2.02
N GLU A 85 4.32 -33.62 -2.79
CA GLU A 85 5.78 -33.46 -2.90
C GLU A 85 6.15 -32.14 -3.56
N PHE A 86 5.42 -31.72 -4.61
CA PHE A 86 5.63 -30.41 -5.23
C PHE A 86 5.40 -29.26 -4.23
N MET A 87 4.29 -29.30 -3.48
CA MET A 87 4.01 -28.30 -2.44
C MET A 87 5.10 -28.25 -1.38
N THR A 88 5.61 -29.41 -0.97
CA THR A 88 6.72 -29.48 0.00
C THR A 88 7.98 -28.80 -0.53
N LEU A 89 8.34 -29.05 -1.80
CA LEU A 89 9.48 -28.41 -2.44
C LEU A 89 9.28 -26.89 -2.57
N ALA A 90 8.09 -26.46 -3.01
CA ALA A 90 7.75 -25.06 -3.21
C ALA A 90 7.76 -24.26 -1.88
N ASN A 91 7.12 -24.78 -0.84
CA ASN A 91 7.08 -24.14 0.48
C ASN A 91 8.48 -23.95 1.06
N LYS A 92 9.35 -24.97 0.94
CA LYS A 92 10.74 -24.87 1.40
C LYS A 92 11.52 -23.85 0.58
N ALA A 93 11.44 -23.92 -0.74
CA ALA A 93 12.20 -23.06 -1.65
C ALA A 93 11.82 -21.57 -1.54
N LEU A 94 10.57 -21.27 -1.20
CA LEU A 94 10.04 -19.91 -1.11
C LEU A 94 9.80 -19.42 0.33
N GLY A 95 10.13 -20.23 1.33
CA GLY A 95 10.02 -19.85 2.74
C GLY A 95 8.58 -19.72 3.27
N TYR A 96 7.59 -20.38 2.65
CA TYR A 96 6.20 -20.31 3.11
C TYR A 96 6.02 -21.08 4.43
N SER A 97 5.62 -20.37 5.49
CA SER A 97 5.44 -20.90 6.85
C SER A 97 4.01 -20.81 7.37
N GLU A 98 3.26 -19.79 6.96
CA GLU A 98 1.90 -19.51 7.43
C GLU A 98 0.93 -20.63 7.06
N LYS A 99 -0.02 -20.94 7.94
CA LYS A 99 -0.97 -22.05 7.79
C LYS A 99 -2.40 -21.55 7.70
N SER A 100 -3.17 -22.03 6.74
CA SER A 100 -4.61 -21.79 6.67
C SER A 100 -5.38 -22.74 7.58
N THR A 101 -6.56 -22.30 8.04
CA THR A 101 -7.52 -23.13 8.78
C THR A 101 -8.38 -24.02 7.87
N GLN A 102 -8.27 -23.83 6.54
CA GLN A 102 -9.03 -24.60 5.55
C GLN A 102 -8.64 -26.08 5.58
N SER A 103 -9.65 -26.95 5.63
CA SER A 103 -9.46 -28.41 5.55
C SER A 103 -9.98 -28.95 4.22
N PHE A 104 -9.39 -30.02 3.73
CA PHE A 104 -9.78 -30.72 2.51
C PHE A 104 -10.20 -32.15 2.83
N GLY A 105 -11.25 -32.65 2.17
CA GLY A 105 -11.84 -33.96 2.50
C GLY A 105 -10.90 -35.15 2.31
N ASP A 106 -9.87 -35.00 1.48
CA ASP A 106 -8.86 -36.02 1.18
C ASP A 106 -7.51 -35.81 1.89
N VAL A 107 -7.47 -34.94 2.91
CA VAL A 107 -6.29 -34.68 3.73
C VAL A 107 -6.57 -35.09 5.18
N SER A 108 -6.07 -36.25 5.59
CA SER A 108 -6.20 -36.70 6.98
C SER A 108 -5.33 -35.89 7.93
N ALA A 109 -5.74 -35.78 9.19
CA ALA A 109 -4.99 -35.05 10.22
C ALA A 109 -3.59 -35.63 10.49
N SER A 110 -3.38 -36.92 10.21
CA SER A 110 -2.10 -37.62 10.37
C SER A 110 -1.27 -37.69 9.08
N ALA A 111 -1.73 -37.10 7.98
CA ALA A 111 -0.99 -37.11 6.72
C ALA A 111 0.29 -36.28 6.84
N TRP A 112 1.42 -36.82 6.40
CA TRP A 112 2.73 -36.14 6.47
C TRP A 112 2.76 -34.80 5.73
N PHE A 113 1.92 -34.65 4.70
CA PHE A 113 1.81 -33.44 3.87
C PHE A 113 0.72 -32.48 4.33
N LYS A 114 0.00 -32.75 5.42
CA LYS A 114 -1.12 -31.92 5.89
C LYS A 114 -0.70 -30.45 6.06
N ASP A 115 0.41 -30.24 6.74
CA ASP A 115 0.95 -28.90 6.97
C ASP A 115 1.36 -28.21 5.66
N GLU A 116 1.90 -28.97 4.71
CA GLU A 116 2.33 -28.42 3.42
C GLU A 116 1.16 -27.98 2.54
N VAL A 117 0.04 -28.71 2.60
CA VAL A 117 -1.23 -28.30 1.97
C VAL A 117 -1.75 -27.00 2.59
N SER A 118 -1.76 -26.92 3.92
CA SER A 118 -2.23 -25.73 4.65
C SER A 118 -1.39 -24.49 4.33
N LYS A 119 -0.06 -24.64 4.26
CA LYS A 119 0.85 -23.57 3.82
C LYS A 119 0.62 -23.13 2.38
N ALA A 120 0.48 -24.10 1.49
CA ALA A 120 0.25 -23.83 0.09
C ALA A 120 -1.05 -23.04 -0.16
N HIS A 121 -2.10 -23.38 0.59
CA HIS A 121 -3.37 -22.67 0.55
C HIS A 121 -3.27 -21.25 1.14
N ALA A 122 -2.58 -21.08 2.28
CA ALA A 122 -2.34 -19.76 2.87
C ALA A 122 -1.53 -18.86 1.93
N ALA A 123 -0.54 -19.42 1.24
CA ALA A 123 0.26 -18.72 0.24
C ALA A 123 -0.48 -18.44 -1.08
N GLY A 124 -1.71 -18.92 -1.24
CA GLY A 124 -2.60 -18.59 -2.35
C GLY A 124 -2.27 -19.25 -3.71
N TYR A 125 -1.25 -20.12 -3.78
CA TYR A 125 -0.89 -20.76 -5.04
C TYR A 125 -1.67 -22.05 -5.35
N ILE A 126 -2.49 -22.51 -4.40
CA ILE A 126 -3.52 -23.54 -4.60
C ILE A 126 -4.86 -23.09 -4.02
N SER A 127 -5.96 -23.60 -4.57
CA SER A 127 -7.33 -23.28 -4.09
C SER A 127 -8.18 -24.53 -3.85
N GLY A 128 -7.69 -25.71 -4.22
CA GLY A 128 -8.48 -26.95 -4.26
C GLY A 128 -9.42 -27.05 -5.44
N TYR A 129 -10.10 -28.19 -5.53
CA TYR A 129 -11.09 -28.48 -6.54
C TYR A 129 -12.50 -28.20 -5.99
N ASN A 130 -13.48 -28.00 -6.88
CA ASN A 130 -14.87 -27.70 -6.50
C ASN A 130 -15.54 -28.81 -5.67
N ASP A 131 -14.99 -30.03 -5.69
CA ASP A 131 -15.45 -31.16 -4.89
C ASP A 131 -14.88 -31.14 -3.44
N GLY A 132 -14.14 -30.08 -3.06
CA GLY A 132 -13.56 -29.94 -1.72
C GLY A 132 -12.27 -30.74 -1.51
N THR A 133 -11.66 -31.27 -2.57
CA THR A 133 -10.41 -32.05 -2.51
C THR A 133 -9.18 -31.25 -2.96
N ILE A 134 -7.98 -31.75 -2.64
CA ILE A 134 -6.69 -31.21 -3.15
C ILE A 134 -5.89 -32.24 -3.99
N ARG A 135 -6.29 -33.51 -3.91
CA ARG A 135 -5.71 -34.70 -4.57
C ARG A 135 -4.20 -34.82 -4.33
N PRO A 136 -3.73 -34.80 -3.06
CA PRO A 136 -2.33 -34.57 -2.72
C PRO A 136 -1.41 -35.69 -3.22
N GLN A 137 -1.92 -36.90 -3.34
CA GLN A 137 -1.14 -38.07 -3.77
C GLN A 137 -1.16 -38.28 -5.29
N ASN A 138 -1.95 -37.53 -6.05
CA ASN A 138 -1.97 -37.66 -7.50
C ASN A 138 -0.69 -37.06 -8.10
N PRO A 139 -0.11 -37.67 -9.16
CA PRO A 139 0.94 -37.04 -9.94
C PRO A 139 0.49 -35.67 -10.46
N VAL A 140 1.33 -34.64 -10.30
CA VAL A 140 1.01 -33.29 -10.77
C VAL A 140 1.44 -33.08 -12.22
N THR A 141 0.54 -32.54 -13.04
CA THR A 141 0.82 -32.27 -14.46
C THR A 141 1.61 -30.99 -14.67
N ARG A 142 2.31 -30.88 -15.81
CA ARG A 142 3.09 -29.68 -16.16
C ARG A 142 2.23 -28.42 -16.25
N GLN A 143 1.01 -28.51 -16.77
CA GLN A 143 0.08 -27.38 -16.82
C GLN A 143 -0.40 -26.95 -15.42
N GLU A 144 -0.58 -27.89 -14.48
CA GLU A 144 -0.93 -27.57 -13.11
C GLU A 144 0.23 -26.89 -12.38
N VAL A 145 1.46 -27.36 -12.60
CA VAL A 145 2.67 -26.68 -12.10
C VAL A 145 2.79 -25.29 -12.70
N ALA A 146 2.55 -25.11 -14.00
CA ALA A 146 2.54 -23.79 -14.63
C ALA A 146 1.56 -22.84 -13.94
N ALA A 147 0.34 -23.31 -13.62
CA ALA A 147 -0.64 -22.50 -12.88
C ALA A 147 -0.18 -22.15 -11.46
N MET A 148 0.42 -23.09 -10.75
CA MET A 148 0.98 -22.83 -9.41
C MET A 148 2.13 -21.82 -9.48
N ILE A 149 3.02 -21.93 -10.46
CA ILE A 149 4.14 -21.01 -10.68
C ILE A 149 3.65 -19.61 -11.06
N ALA A 150 2.69 -19.50 -11.97
CA ALA A 150 2.10 -18.22 -12.35
C ALA A 150 1.50 -17.49 -11.13
N LYS A 151 0.80 -18.22 -10.25
CA LYS A 151 0.29 -17.68 -8.98
C LYS A 151 1.41 -17.26 -8.02
N MET A 152 2.41 -18.12 -7.81
CA MET A 152 3.55 -17.80 -6.94
C MET A 152 4.36 -16.59 -7.44
N ALA A 153 4.41 -16.38 -8.75
CA ALA A 153 5.08 -15.26 -9.40
C ALA A 153 4.16 -14.05 -9.65
N LYS A 154 2.88 -14.12 -9.27
CA LYS A 154 1.86 -13.07 -9.50
C LYS A 154 1.80 -12.59 -10.97
N LEU A 155 1.87 -13.52 -11.91
CA LEU A 155 1.83 -13.19 -13.34
C LEU A 155 0.41 -12.84 -13.77
N ASP A 156 0.30 -11.82 -14.64
CA ASP A 156 -0.93 -11.56 -15.38
C ASP A 156 -1.13 -12.62 -16.48
N THR A 157 -2.19 -13.40 -16.36
CA THR A 157 -2.57 -14.45 -17.33
C THR A 157 -3.81 -14.08 -18.14
N SER A 158 -4.32 -12.85 -18.02
CA SER A 158 -5.49 -12.34 -18.74
C SER A 158 -5.14 -11.88 -20.16
N VAL A 159 -3.87 -11.50 -20.39
CA VAL A 159 -3.38 -11.05 -21.69
C VAL A 159 -3.03 -12.23 -22.59
N SER A 160 -3.63 -12.29 -23.77
CA SER A 160 -3.21 -13.22 -24.82
C SER A 160 -1.88 -12.76 -25.41
N LEU A 161 -0.81 -13.50 -25.14
CA LEU A 161 0.53 -13.20 -25.66
C LEU A 161 0.63 -13.76 -27.09
N ASN A 162 0.06 -13.03 -28.05
CA ASN A 162 -0.04 -13.45 -29.47
C ASN A 162 1.32 -13.66 -30.18
N ASN A 163 2.44 -13.29 -29.52
CA ASN A 163 3.80 -13.25 -30.10
C ASN A 163 4.79 -14.26 -29.51
N ILE A 164 4.34 -15.26 -28.73
CA ILE A 164 5.23 -16.32 -28.23
C ILE A 164 5.19 -17.50 -29.21
N ASP A 165 6.37 -18.08 -29.49
CA ASP A 165 6.51 -19.32 -30.26
C ASP A 165 5.48 -20.35 -29.78
N ARG A 166 4.55 -20.71 -30.67
CA ARG A 166 3.48 -21.64 -30.34
C ARG A 166 4.06 -23.05 -30.31
N PHE A 167 3.82 -23.79 -29.23
CA PHE A 167 4.14 -25.21 -29.16
C PHE A 167 3.30 -26.02 -30.16
N GLN A 168 3.86 -27.09 -30.71
CA GLN A 168 3.18 -27.95 -31.69
C GLN A 168 1.91 -28.62 -31.12
N ASP A 169 1.83 -28.78 -29.80
CA ASP A 169 0.69 -29.33 -29.08
C ASP A 169 -0.28 -28.26 -28.53
N ASP A 170 -0.16 -26.99 -28.95
CA ASP A 170 -1.08 -25.93 -28.53
C ASP A 170 -2.54 -26.22 -28.90
N SER A 171 -2.78 -26.89 -30.03
CA SER A 171 -4.13 -27.32 -30.45
C SER A 171 -4.76 -28.35 -29.50
N LYS A 172 -3.92 -29.12 -28.78
CA LYS A 172 -4.34 -30.13 -27.80
C LYS A 172 -4.25 -29.63 -26.35
N THR A 173 -3.79 -28.40 -26.15
CA THR A 173 -3.63 -27.78 -24.83
C THR A 173 -4.98 -27.26 -24.32
N PRO A 174 -5.41 -27.63 -23.10
CA PRO A 174 -6.67 -27.13 -22.53
C PRO A 174 -6.70 -25.61 -22.44
N THR A 175 -7.80 -24.99 -22.87
CA THR A 175 -7.96 -23.53 -22.97
C THR A 175 -7.57 -22.79 -21.69
N TRP A 176 -7.99 -23.31 -20.52
CA TRP A 176 -7.69 -22.69 -19.22
C TRP A 176 -6.19 -22.55 -18.93
N SER A 177 -5.36 -23.40 -19.52
CA SER A 177 -3.93 -23.45 -19.26
C SER A 177 -3.08 -22.73 -20.31
N LYS A 178 -3.67 -22.30 -21.44
CA LYS A 178 -2.91 -21.71 -22.56
C LYS A 178 -2.17 -20.44 -22.16
N ASN A 179 -2.89 -19.43 -21.67
CA ASN A 179 -2.28 -18.16 -21.28
C ASN A 179 -1.33 -18.33 -20.09
N VAL A 180 -1.66 -19.25 -19.18
CA VAL A 180 -0.81 -19.60 -18.03
C VAL A 180 0.53 -20.15 -18.50
N ILE A 181 0.50 -21.13 -19.42
CA ILE A 181 1.71 -21.75 -20.00
C ILE A 181 2.54 -20.70 -20.73
N GLN A 182 1.89 -19.87 -21.56
CA GLN A 182 2.56 -18.77 -22.25
C GLN A 182 3.26 -17.81 -21.28
N ALA A 183 2.59 -17.40 -20.21
CA ALA A 183 3.15 -16.50 -19.21
C ALA A 183 4.39 -17.07 -18.51
N VAL A 184 4.34 -18.33 -18.04
CA VAL A 184 5.50 -18.94 -17.35
C VAL A 184 6.66 -19.24 -18.29
N VAL A 185 6.39 -19.49 -19.58
CA VAL A 185 7.42 -19.68 -20.60
C VAL A 185 8.07 -18.35 -20.98
N ALA A 186 7.29 -17.28 -21.11
CA ALA A 186 7.79 -15.92 -21.38
C ALA A 186 8.77 -15.44 -20.30
N GLN A 187 8.48 -15.78 -19.04
CA GLN A 187 9.34 -15.46 -17.89
C GLN A 187 10.52 -16.44 -17.74
N GLY A 188 10.62 -17.46 -18.58
CA GLY A 188 11.68 -18.46 -18.54
C GLY A 188 11.60 -19.46 -17.38
N PHE A 189 10.51 -19.48 -16.61
CA PHE A 189 10.30 -20.41 -15.48
C PHE A 189 10.12 -21.85 -15.95
N MET A 190 9.48 -22.04 -17.10
CA MET A 190 9.28 -23.33 -17.74
C MET A 190 9.70 -23.27 -19.20
N LYS A 191 10.08 -24.41 -19.76
CA LYS A 191 10.49 -24.56 -21.17
C LYS A 191 9.75 -25.74 -21.80
N GLY A 192 9.54 -25.68 -23.11
CA GLY A 192 9.12 -26.85 -23.90
C GLY A 192 10.24 -27.86 -24.11
N TYR A 193 9.92 -28.95 -24.78
CA TYR A 193 10.85 -30.01 -25.14
C TYR A 193 11.52 -29.75 -26.50
N PRO A 194 12.61 -30.49 -26.81
CA PRO A 194 13.28 -30.40 -28.10
C PRO A 194 12.38 -30.70 -29.32
N ASP A 195 11.29 -31.46 -29.13
CA ASP A 195 10.29 -31.75 -30.16
C ASP A 195 9.27 -30.60 -30.38
N GLN A 196 9.53 -29.43 -29.76
CA GLN A 196 8.68 -28.24 -29.81
C GLN A 196 7.30 -28.41 -29.18
N THR A 197 7.13 -29.38 -28.27
CA THR A 197 5.90 -29.55 -27.48
C THR A 197 6.07 -29.01 -26.05
N PHE A 198 4.96 -28.68 -25.37
CA PHE A 198 4.97 -28.39 -23.93
C PHE A 198 4.57 -29.59 -23.07
N GLN A 199 3.78 -30.51 -23.63
CA GLN A 199 3.20 -31.70 -23.00
C GLN A 199 2.41 -31.35 -21.73
N PRO A 200 1.34 -30.52 -21.84
CA PRO A 200 0.66 -29.91 -20.69
C PRO A 200 0.07 -30.94 -19.73
N THR A 201 -0.45 -32.05 -20.24
CA THR A 201 -1.08 -33.12 -19.46
C THR A 201 -0.10 -34.16 -18.92
N ARG A 202 1.19 -34.10 -19.31
CA ARG A 202 2.20 -35.01 -18.79
C ARG A 202 2.52 -34.66 -17.33
N SER A 203 2.61 -35.68 -16.47
CA SER A 203 3.10 -35.50 -15.10
C SER A 203 4.55 -35.02 -15.11
N ILE A 204 4.85 -33.95 -14.37
CA ILE A 204 6.19 -33.39 -14.27
C ILE A 204 7.13 -34.36 -13.53
N THR A 205 8.40 -34.43 -13.93
CA THR A 205 9.39 -35.21 -13.18
C THR A 205 9.91 -34.43 -11.96
N ARG A 206 10.52 -35.14 -11.01
CA ARG A 206 11.12 -34.51 -9.81
C ARG A 206 12.23 -33.53 -10.17
N ALA A 207 13.06 -33.86 -11.15
CA ALA A 207 14.12 -32.97 -11.63
C ALA A 207 13.57 -31.72 -12.30
N GLU A 208 12.52 -31.86 -13.13
CA GLU A 208 11.87 -30.71 -13.76
C GLU A 208 11.19 -29.80 -12.74
N ALA A 209 10.53 -30.35 -11.73
CA ALA A 209 9.92 -29.57 -10.66
C ALA A 209 10.94 -28.71 -9.91
N ILE A 210 12.10 -29.29 -9.54
CA ILE A 210 13.19 -28.54 -8.92
C ILE A 210 13.75 -27.48 -9.88
N ALA A 211 13.97 -27.80 -11.15
CA ALA A 211 14.49 -26.83 -12.10
C ALA A 211 13.53 -25.64 -12.32
N THR A 212 12.22 -25.91 -12.39
CA THR A 212 11.19 -24.87 -12.49
C THR A 212 11.14 -23.99 -11.25
N LEU A 213 11.16 -24.60 -10.05
CA LEU A 213 11.20 -23.82 -8.81
C LEU A 213 12.52 -23.07 -8.63
N GLN A 214 13.66 -23.62 -9.06
CA GLN A 214 14.95 -22.93 -9.07
C GLN A 214 14.88 -21.70 -9.97
N GLY A 215 14.27 -21.81 -11.16
CA GLY A 215 14.05 -20.65 -12.04
C GLY A 215 13.25 -19.55 -11.35
N LEU A 216 12.18 -19.92 -10.64
CA LEU A 216 11.39 -18.98 -9.85
C LEU A 216 12.17 -18.36 -8.69
N VAL A 217 12.92 -19.16 -7.92
CA VAL A 217 13.76 -18.69 -6.82
C VAL A 217 14.80 -17.71 -7.35
N LEU A 218 15.51 -18.05 -8.42
CA LEU A 218 16.53 -17.16 -9.01
C LEU A 218 15.94 -15.84 -9.47
N VAL A 219 14.75 -15.83 -10.08
CA VAL A 219 14.11 -14.56 -10.47
C VAL A 219 13.64 -13.77 -9.26
N LYS A 220 13.24 -14.41 -8.16
CA LYS A 220 12.90 -13.73 -6.91
C LYS A 220 14.11 -13.26 -6.10
N THR A 221 15.27 -13.93 -6.22
CA THR A 221 16.48 -13.62 -5.44
C THR A 221 17.51 -12.78 -6.21
N ASN A 222 17.57 -12.86 -7.54
CA ASN A 222 18.49 -12.07 -8.38
C ASN A 222 17.95 -10.68 -8.74
N THR A 223 16.78 -10.29 -8.24
CA THR A 223 16.20 -8.97 -8.47
C THR A 223 16.32 -8.06 -7.26
N ASN A 224 16.78 -8.59 -6.12
CA ASN A 224 17.07 -7.77 -4.96
C ASN A 224 18.43 -7.09 -5.16
N VAL A 225 18.46 -5.76 -5.14
CA VAL A 225 19.67 -4.97 -5.38
C VAL A 225 20.07 -4.26 -4.10
N THR A 226 21.33 -4.39 -3.71
CA THR A 226 21.90 -3.63 -2.60
C THR A 226 22.89 -2.61 -3.13
N TYR A 227 22.73 -1.36 -2.69
CA TYR A 227 23.64 -0.26 -2.92
C TYR A 227 24.35 0.06 -1.59
N ASP A 228 25.58 -0.43 -1.46
CA ASP A 228 26.41 -0.38 -0.25
C ASP A 228 27.65 0.53 -0.39
N GLU A 229 27.81 1.16 -1.55
CA GLU A 229 28.83 2.15 -1.83
C GLU A 229 28.18 3.47 -2.29
N ALA A 230 28.85 4.59 -2.02
CA ALA A 230 28.36 5.89 -2.47
C ALA A 230 28.46 5.99 -4.00
N GLY A 231 27.47 6.61 -4.64
CA GLY A 231 27.42 6.70 -6.09
C GLY A 231 26.02 6.96 -6.63
N THR A 232 25.95 7.16 -7.94
CA THR A 232 24.68 7.33 -8.67
C THR A 232 24.34 6.04 -9.41
N TYR A 233 23.13 5.54 -9.21
CA TYR A 233 22.66 4.27 -9.74
C TYR A 233 21.37 4.45 -10.55
N GLY A 234 21.27 3.71 -11.65
CA GLY A 234 20.22 3.87 -12.66
C GLY A 234 20.67 4.73 -13.85
N PRO A 235 19.93 4.69 -14.97
CA PRO A 235 20.36 5.29 -16.23
C PRO A 235 20.29 6.83 -16.18
N GLN A 236 21.09 7.52 -16.99
CA GLN A 236 21.00 8.98 -17.13
C GLN A 236 19.72 9.44 -17.83
N THR A 237 19.19 8.61 -18.73
CA THR A 237 17.96 8.86 -19.49
C THR A 237 17.14 7.58 -19.60
N GLY A 238 15.83 7.71 -19.81
CA GLY A 238 14.91 6.56 -19.80
C GLY A 238 14.59 6.10 -18.38
N SER A 239 14.21 4.84 -18.22
CA SER A 239 13.98 4.24 -16.89
C SER A 239 14.38 2.78 -16.88
N GLU A 240 15.00 2.34 -15.78
CA GLU A 240 15.35 0.95 -15.52
C GLU A 240 14.41 0.36 -14.46
N THR A 241 14.03 -0.91 -14.61
CA THR A 241 13.14 -1.59 -13.66
C THR A 241 13.92 -2.61 -12.84
N VAL A 242 13.82 -2.49 -11.51
CA VAL A 242 14.27 -3.50 -10.55
C VAL A 242 13.06 -4.34 -10.14
N ASN A 243 13.06 -5.62 -10.50
CA ASN A 243 11.92 -6.52 -10.29
C ASN A 243 11.81 -7.08 -8.85
N GLY A 244 12.65 -6.62 -7.93
CA GLY A 244 12.73 -7.06 -6.54
C GLY A 244 12.94 -5.89 -5.60
N ASP A 245 13.39 -6.19 -4.39
CA ASP A 245 13.61 -5.20 -3.35
C ASP A 245 14.92 -4.45 -3.57
N VAL A 246 14.95 -3.17 -3.21
CA VAL A 246 16.17 -2.37 -3.23
C VAL A 246 16.58 -2.04 -1.80
N SER A 247 17.85 -2.22 -1.46
CA SER A 247 18.41 -1.82 -0.16
C SER A 247 19.54 -0.81 -0.36
N VAL A 248 19.39 0.38 0.20
CA VAL A 248 20.45 1.38 0.30
C VAL A 248 21.03 1.31 1.70
N THR A 249 22.29 0.93 1.81
CA THR A 249 22.96 0.72 3.10
C THR A 249 24.09 1.70 3.36
N LYS A 250 24.33 2.64 2.45
CA LYS A 250 25.42 3.62 2.52
C LYS A 250 24.95 5.02 2.20
N ALA A 251 25.54 5.99 2.91
CA ALA A 251 25.37 7.41 2.60
C ALA A 251 26.03 7.80 1.27
N GLY A 252 25.51 8.85 0.62
CA GLY A 252 26.00 9.35 -0.66
C GLY A 252 25.48 8.56 -1.86
N VAL A 253 24.45 7.74 -1.66
CA VAL A 253 23.76 7.03 -2.75
C VAL A 253 22.69 7.92 -3.36
N THR A 254 22.73 8.02 -4.69
CA THR A 254 21.66 8.61 -5.51
C THR A 254 21.06 7.52 -6.37
N LEU A 255 19.77 7.23 -6.19
CA LEU A 255 19.00 6.40 -7.11
C LEU A 255 18.33 7.31 -8.13
N GLN A 256 18.48 7.02 -9.42
CA GLN A 256 17.87 7.84 -10.47
C GLN A 256 17.17 7.05 -11.56
N ASN A 257 16.01 7.53 -12.00
CA ASN A 257 15.28 6.96 -13.14
C ASN A 257 14.94 5.46 -12.96
N LEU A 258 14.57 5.05 -11.74
CA LEU A 258 14.33 3.65 -11.40
C LEU A 258 12.85 3.38 -11.10
N VAL A 259 12.36 2.23 -11.54
CA VAL A 259 11.09 1.63 -11.11
C VAL A 259 11.40 0.41 -10.25
N VAL A 260 11.11 0.48 -8.97
CA VAL A 260 11.27 -0.64 -8.02
C VAL A 260 9.92 -1.35 -7.88
N LYS A 261 9.86 -2.62 -8.27
CA LYS A 261 8.65 -3.45 -8.15
C LYS A 261 8.44 -3.98 -6.73
N GLY A 262 9.53 -4.20 -5.99
CA GLY A 262 9.51 -4.61 -4.58
C GLY A 262 9.55 -3.44 -3.61
N ASP A 263 10.00 -3.72 -2.39
CA ASP A 263 10.16 -2.74 -1.33
C ASP A 263 11.51 -2.00 -1.46
N LEU A 264 11.57 -0.76 -0.95
CA LEU A 264 12.81 0.03 -0.87
C LEU A 264 13.20 0.25 0.59
N TYR A 265 14.37 -0.22 0.97
CA TYR A 265 14.93 -0.10 2.31
C TYR A 265 16.04 0.96 2.33
N LEU A 266 15.82 2.08 3.02
CA LEU A 266 16.87 3.04 3.36
C LEU A 266 17.41 2.66 4.74
N ALA A 267 18.36 1.73 4.74
CA ALA A 267 18.77 0.97 5.92
C ALA A 267 19.64 1.76 6.91
N GLU A 268 19.78 1.22 8.13
CA GLU A 268 20.53 1.83 9.24
C GLU A 268 21.99 2.17 8.88
N GLY A 269 22.61 1.43 7.94
CA GLY A 269 23.99 1.66 7.49
C GLY A 269 24.25 3.04 6.87
N ILE A 270 23.20 3.75 6.43
CA ILE A 270 23.30 5.15 5.98
C ILE A 270 23.76 6.07 7.14
N GLY A 271 23.46 5.70 8.39
CA GLY A 271 23.81 6.49 9.57
C GLY A 271 23.10 7.85 9.58
N GLU A 272 23.87 8.94 9.65
CA GLU A 272 23.39 10.33 9.57
C GLU A 272 23.52 10.94 8.17
N GLY A 273 24.01 10.17 7.19
CA GLY A 273 24.31 10.69 5.85
C GLY A 273 23.10 10.86 4.95
N GLU A 274 23.35 11.28 3.71
CA GLU A 274 22.32 11.67 2.75
C GLU A 274 22.07 10.56 1.71
N VAL A 275 20.83 10.49 1.22
CA VAL A 275 20.42 9.67 0.08
C VAL A 275 19.47 10.48 -0.78
N VAL A 276 19.62 10.38 -2.10
CA VAL A 276 18.75 11.06 -3.07
C VAL A 276 17.99 10.04 -3.88
N LEU A 277 16.67 10.18 -3.98
CA LEU A 277 15.83 9.46 -4.93
C LEU A 277 15.36 10.46 -5.99
N GLN A 278 15.78 10.29 -7.23
CA GLN A 278 15.51 11.20 -8.34
C GLN A 278 14.74 10.50 -9.46
N ASN A 279 13.49 10.88 -9.71
CA ASN A 279 12.62 10.19 -10.67
C ASN A 279 12.54 8.67 -10.38
N VAL A 280 12.31 8.33 -9.11
CA VAL A 280 12.18 6.95 -8.65
C VAL A 280 10.71 6.65 -8.36
N THR A 281 10.21 5.52 -8.89
CA THR A 281 8.89 5.00 -8.55
C THR A 281 9.06 3.71 -7.74
N VAL A 282 8.42 3.62 -6.59
CA VAL A 282 8.40 2.38 -5.77
C VAL A 282 6.97 1.86 -5.73
N GLN A 283 6.76 0.62 -6.20
CA GLN A 283 5.46 -0.05 -6.18
C GLN A 283 5.21 -0.85 -4.89
N GLY A 284 6.27 -1.17 -4.15
CA GLY A 284 6.17 -1.70 -2.79
C GLY A 284 6.20 -0.59 -1.73
N ASN A 285 6.58 -0.97 -0.52
CA ASN A 285 6.73 -0.07 0.62
C ASN A 285 8.14 0.51 0.68
N VAL A 286 8.27 1.71 1.23
CA VAL A 286 9.54 2.31 1.57
C VAL A 286 9.73 2.28 3.08
N LEU A 287 10.81 1.67 3.55
CA LEU A 287 11.18 1.65 4.96
C LEU A 287 12.46 2.48 5.17
N VAL A 288 12.33 3.56 5.95
CA VAL A 288 13.41 4.50 6.23
C VAL A 288 13.91 4.33 7.66
N GLN A 289 15.12 3.79 7.81
CA GLN A 289 15.77 3.49 9.09
C GLN A 289 17.10 4.22 9.28
N GLY A 290 17.71 4.67 8.18
CA GLY A 290 18.91 5.51 8.16
C GLY A 290 18.65 6.94 7.67
N GLY A 291 19.68 7.78 7.75
CA GLY A 291 19.64 9.20 7.42
C GLY A 291 19.59 10.10 8.68
N GLY A 292 20.12 11.32 8.58
CA GLY A 292 20.10 12.32 9.65
C GLY A 292 19.17 13.51 9.39
N ALA A 293 19.41 14.62 10.10
CA ALA A 293 18.59 15.83 10.04
C ALA A 293 18.56 16.55 8.67
N ASN A 294 19.51 16.25 7.77
CA ASN A 294 19.59 16.84 6.43
C ASN A 294 19.59 15.80 5.29
N SER A 295 19.02 14.61 5.52
CA SER A 295 19.31 13.45 4.68
C SER A 295 18.44 13.25 3.43
N ILE A 296 17.33 12.53 3.57
CA ILE A 296 16.66 11.86 2.47
C ILE A 296 15.97 12.89 1.59
N THR A 297 16.41 13.00 0.34
CA THR A 297 15.87 13.96 -0.63
C THR A 297 15.18 13.21 -1.76
N LEU A 298 13.93 13.58 -2.00
CA LEU A 298 13.02 12.96 -2.97
C LEU A 298 12.72 14.00 -4.05
N ILE A 299 13.11 13.72 -5.29
CA ILE A 299 12.97 14.62 -6.44
C ILE A 299 12.18 13.86 -7.50
N ASP A 300 11.07 14.44 -7.96
CA ASP A 300 10.21 13.86 -9.00
C ASP A 300 9.83 12.38 -8.77
N SER A 301 9.73 11.93 -7.51
CA SER A 301 9.56 10.52 -7.16
C SER A 301 8.13 10.15 -6.75
N LEU A 302 7.70 8.94 -7.03
CA LEU A 302 6.35 8.45 -6.71
C LEU A 302 6.42 7.29 -5.72
N LEU A 303 5.94 7.53 -4.49
CA LEU A 303 5.97 6.57 -3.39
C LEU A 303 4.54 6.43 -2.81
N GLU A 304 4.04 5.22 -2.65
CA GLU A 304 2.70 5.02 -2.08
C GLU A 304 2.75 4.96 -0.55
N ASN A 305 3.55 4.05 0.01
CA ASN A 305 3.61 3.80 1.45
C ASN A 305 5.05 3.99 1.96
N VAL A 306 5.25 4.95 2.86
CA VAL A 306 6.55 5.26 3.46
C VAL A 306 6.46 5.14 4.97
N THR A 307 7.31 4.31 5.58
CA THR A 307 7.45 4.22 7.03
C THR A 307 8.80 4.74 7.47
N VAL A 308 8.83 5.70 8.39
CA VAL A 308 10.06 6.21 9.02
C VAL A 308 10.18 5.59 10.41
N ASN A 309 11.18 4.74 10.59
CA ASN A 309 11.49 4.08 11.85
C ASN A 309 13.01 4.07 12.07
N LYS A 310 13.53 5.22 12.52
CA LYS A 310 14.93 5.36 12.93
C LYS A 310 15.02 5.10 14.43
N LYS A 311 15.77 4.07 14.81
CA LYS A 311 15.95 3.66 16.22
C LYS A 311 16.50 4.78 17.11
N ASN A 312 17.42 5.58 16.57
CA ASN A 312 18.14 6.62 17.32
C ASN A 312 18.15 7.93 16.53
N GLY A 313 17.48 8.96 17.04
CA GLY A 313 17.47 10.29 16.42
C GLY A 313 16.28 10.51 15.48
N ALA A 314 16.42 11.47 14.57
CA ALA A 314 15.36 11.86 13.64
C ALA A 314 15.88 11.86 12.19
N VAL A 315 14.97 11.55 11.25
CA VAL A 315 15.24 11.60 9.80
C VAL A 315 14.52 12.79 9.20
N ARG A 316 15.15 13.45 8.24
CA ARG A 316 14.45 14.39 7.36
C ARG A 316 14.08 13.73 6.03
N LEU A 317 12.82 13.86 5.62
CA LEU A 317 12.37 13.61 4.26
C LEU A 317 12.07 14.96 3.58
N LEU A 318 12.80 15.27 2.51
CA LEU A 318 12.61 16.47 1.70
C LEU A 318 11.96 16.10 0.36
N ALA A 319 10.73 16.54 0.10
CA ALA A 319 10.05 16.37 -1.18
C ALA A 319 10.24 17.61 -2.08
N LYS A 320 10.66 17.39 -3.34
CA LYS A 320 10.88 18.40 -4.36
C LYS A 320 10.30 18.02 -5.72
N GLY A 321 10.11 19.00 -6.60
CA GLY A 321 9.70 18.77 -7.99
C GLY A 321 8.28 18.25 -8.08
N LYS A 322 8.06 17.12 -8.76
CA LYS A 322 6.77 16.43 -8.91
C LYS A 322 6.61 15.26 -7.93
N THR A 323 7.38 15.24 -6.85
CA THR A 323 7.36 14.15 -5.88
C THR A 323 5.98 13.99 -5.26
N ASN A 324 5.45 12.77 -5.22
CA ASN A 324 4.18 12.46 -4.58
C ASN A 324 4.36 11.29 -3.61
N ILE A 325 3.92 11.49 -2.37
CA ILE A 325 4.01 10.52 -1.29
C ILE A 325 2.64 10.40 -0.64
N GLU A 326 1.94 9.30 -0.92
CA GLU A 326 0.53 9.16 -0.57
C GLU A 326 0.35 8.94 0.94
N ASN A 327 1.02 7.93 1.52
CA ASN A 327 0.91 7.57 2.92
C ASN A 327 2.28 7.58 3.59
N VAL A 328 2.46 8.44 4.60
CA VAL A 328 3.65 8.45 5.48
C VAL A 328 3.25 8.03 6.88
N THR A 329 3.91 7.01 7.42
CA THR A 329 3.83 6.62 8.84
C THR A 329 5.14 6.94 9.53
N LEU A 330 5.08 7.80 10.55
CA LEU A 330 6.22 8.12 11.40
C LEU A 330 6.15 7.25 12.67
N GLU A 331 7.10 6.35 12.84
CA GLU A 331 7.30 5.53 14.05
C GLU A 331 8.49 6.03 14.90
N SER A 332 9.18 7.07 14.43
CA SER A 332 10.25 7.78 15.15
C SER A 332 10.12 9.30 14.94
N GLY A 333 10.95 10.09 15.65
CA GLY A 333 11.09 11.51 15.35
C GLY A 333 11.49 11.75 13.89
N ALA A 334 10.95 12.80 13.28
CA ALA A 334 11.20 13.08 11.87
C ALA A 334 10.93 14.55 11.52
N LYS A 335 11.54 15.02 10.43
CA LYS A 335 11.20 16.28 9.77
C LYS A 335 10.66 15.99 8.37
N LEU A 336 9.43 16.38 8.08
CA LEU A 336 8.89 16.36 6.72
C LEU A 336 8.94 17.77 6.14
N GLU A 337 9.52 17.89 4.95
CA GLU A 337 9.77 19.18 4.32
C GLU A 337 9.41 19.15 2.84
N GLU A 338 8.61 20.12 2.42
CA GLU A 338 8.31 20.38 1.02
C GLU A 338 9.06 21.63 0.57
N ALA A 339 9.79 21.52 -0.54
CA ALA A 339 10.49 22.66 -1.13
C ALA A 339 10.50 22.55 -2.65
N GLU A 340 10.22 23.67 -3.32
CA GLU A 340 10.29 23.74 -4.80
C GLU A 340 9.40 22.66 -5.47
N LEU A 341 8.20 22.43 -4.92
CA LEU A 341 7.21 21.55 -5.54
C LEU A 341 6.58 22.25 -6.75
N SER A 342 6.41 21.47 -7.81
CA SER A 342 5.65 21.82 -9.01
C SER A 342 4.35 21.01 -9.12
N ALA A 343 4.27 19.86 -8.43
CA ALA A 343 3.10 19.03 -8.24
C ALA A 343 3.35 18.03 -7.09
N GLY A 344 2.29 17.44 -6.54
CA GLY A 344 2.41 16.41 -5.49
C GLY A 344 2.67 16.99 -4.10
N GLY A 345 3.49 16.30 -3.32
CA GLY A 345 3.76 16.57 -1.90
C GLY A 345 3.50 15.35 -1.02
N PHE A 346 3.31 15.60 0.27
CA PHE A 346 2.86 14.61 1.24
C PHE A 346 1.33 14.69 1.38
N THR A 347 0.61 13.61 1.07
CA THR A 347 -0.86 13.60 1.17
C THR A 347 -1.32 13.30 2.59
N GLN A 348 -1.06 12.08 3.09
CA GLN A 348 -1.42 11.64 4.42
C GLN A 348 -0.18 11.38 5.28
N VAL A 349 -0.14 11.98 6.46
CA VAL A 349 0.90 11.76 7.47
C VAL A 349 0.27 11.23 8.75
N THR A 350 0.72 10.06 9.19
CA THR A 350 0.32 9.43 10.46
C THR A 350 1.52 9.38 11.39
N ILE A 351 1.43 10.07 12.52
CA ILE A 351 2.40 9.99 13.61
C ILE A 351 1.93 8.87 14.53
N SER A 352 2.52 7.69 14.42
CA SER A 352 2.13 6.47 15.13
C SER A 352 2.40 6.57 16.64
N ASP A 353 1.62 5.80 17.40
CA ASP A 353 1.83 5.52 18.83
C ASP A 353 3.21 4.89 19.16
N LYS A 354 3.95 4.41 18.16
CA LYS A 354 5.33 3.90 18.30
C LYS A 354 6.37 5.00 18.49
N VAL A 355 6.06 6.26 18.15
CA VAL A 355 7.00 7.37 18.36
C VAL A 355 7.26 7.54 19.86
N VAL A 356 8.54 7.45 20.24
CA VAL A 356 8.95 7.54 21.64
C VAL A 356 8.63 8.91 22.23
N ALA A 357 8.16 8.95 23.48
CA ALA A 357 7.91 10.20 24.21
C ALA A 357 9.12 11.15 24.19
N GLN A 358 8.86 12.46 24.23
CA GLN A 358 9.85 13.55 24.10
C GLN A 358 10.49 13.67 22.72
N SER A 359 10.12 12.82 21.75
CA SER A 359 10.51 13.02 20.35
C SER A 359 9.91 14.30 19.80
N VAL A 360 10.62 14.87 18.82
CA VAL A 360 10.15 16.02 18.04
C VAL A 360 9.79 15.54 16.64
N VAL A 361 8.61 15.94 16.18
CA VAL A 361 8.18 15.84 14.78
C VAL A 361 8.02 17.24 14.23
N THR A 362 8.67 17.54 13.11
CA THR A 362 8.62 18.87 12.48
C THR A 362 8.03 18.76 11.10
N LEU A 363 6.99 19.55 10.83
CA LEU A 363 6.30 19.57 9.54
C LEU A 363 6.45 20.95 8.90
N ASN A 364 6.85 20.93 7.64
CA ASN A 364 7.05 22.11 6.81
C ASN A 364 6.52 21.81 5.41
N GLY A 365 5.27 22.18 5.13
CA GLY A 365 4.60 21.85 3.87
C GLY A 365 3.08 21.88 3.99
N THR A 366 2.41 21.42 2.95
CA THR A 366 0.96 21.33 2.87
C THR A 366 0.53 19.86 2.93
N PHE A 367 -0.35 19.53 3.87
CA PHE A 367 -0.78 18.14 4.12
C PHE A 367 -2.30 18.04 4.04
N GLU A 368 -2.84 17.07 3.29
CA GLU A 368 -4.29 16.86 3.23
C GLU A 368 -4.80 16.26 4.54
N VAL A 369 -4.11 15.23 5.05
CA VAL A 369 -4.48 14.51 6.26
C VAL A 369 -3.28 14.40 7.19
N LEU A 370 -3.44 14.88 8.41
CA LEU A 370 -2.51 14.66 9.50
C LEU A 370 -3.21 13.91 10.62
N VAL A 371 -2.62 12.81 11.08
CA VAL A 371 -3.12 12.02 12.21
C VAL A 371 -2.02 11.93 13.26
N LEU A 372 -2.36 12.32 14.49
CA LEU A 372 -1.48 12.21 15.65
C LEU A 372 -2.00 11.15 16.62
N ASN A 373 -1.21 10.10 16.83
CA ASN A 373 -1.46 9.03 17.81
C ASN A 373 -0.39 8.99 18.92
N ALA A 374 0.77 9.62 18.72
CA ALA A 374 1.88 9.60 19.66
C ALA A 374 1.60 10.45 20.92
N SER A 375 1.89 9.88 22.09
CA SER A 375 1.73 10.54 23.40
C SER A 375 3.01 11.27 23.82
N ASN A 376 2.86 12.39 24.53
CA ASN A 376 3.96 13.15 25.14
C ASN A 376 5.08 13.54 24.16
N ILE A 377 4.75 13.88 22.91
CA ILE A 377 5.72 14.37 21.91
C ILE A 377 5.55 15.87 21.67
N SER A 378 6.53 16.49 21.00
CA SER A 378 6.39 17.81 20.41
C SER A 378 6.13 17.66 18.91
N LEU A 379 5.03 18.24 18.43
CA LEU A 379 4.71 18.36 17.02
C LEU A 379 4.77 19.83 16.61
N ASP A 380 5.73 20.18 15.77
CA ASP A 380 5.96 21.54 15.30
C ASP A 380 5.54 21.69 13.84
N LEU A 381 4.45 22.40 13.58
CA LEU A 381 4.11 22.88 12.24
C LEU A 381 4.78 24.24 12.07
N VAL A 382 5.80 24.33 11.23
CA VAL A 382 6.66 25.52 11.11
C VAL A 382 6.15 26.48 10.04
N LYS A 383 5.67 25.94 8.91
CA LYS A 383 4.99 26.70 7.85
C LYS A 383 4.15 25.75 6.99
N GLY A 384 3.16 26.30 6.30
CA GLY A 384 2.28 25.58 5.37
C GLY A 384 0.89 25.33 5.96
N SER A 385 0.18 24.32 5.49
CA SER A 385 -1.20 24.09 5.93
C SER A 385 -1.56 22.63 6.12
N VAL A 386 -2.60 22.37 6.91
CA VAL A 386 -3.21 21.05 7.06
C VAL A 386 -4.71 21.14 6.82
N THR A 387 -5.23 20.35 5.89
CA THR A 387 -6.69 20.36 5.60
C THR A 387 -7.46 19.66 6.71
N ASN A 388 -7.06 18.44 7.08
CA ASN A 388 -7.69 17.65 8.13
C ASN A 388 -6.64 17.17 9.13
N PHE A 389 -6.67 17.72 10.33
CA PHE A 389 -5.81 17.30 11.42
C PHE A 389 -6.64 16.59 12.50
N THR A 390 -6.39 15.31 12.70
CA THR A 390 -6.98 14.51 13.79
C THR A 390 -5.95 14.20 14.86
N VAL A 391 -6.27 14.54 16.10
CA VAL A 391 -5.53 14.14 17.30
C VAL A 391 -6.34 13.05 17.99
N ASN A 392 -5.88 11.80 17.89
CA ASN A 392 -6.59 10.65 18.45
C ASN A 392 -6.31 10.47 19.94
N GLU A 393 -7.13 9.65 20.60
CA GLU A 393 -7.12 9.41 22.06
C GLU A 393 -5.73 9.04 22.63
N ALA A 394 -4.93 8.31 21.85
CA ALA A 394 -3.58 7.89 22.25
C ALA A 394 -2.60 9.07 22.40
N ALA A 395 -2.88 10.24 21.81
CA ALA A 395 -1.95 11.38 21.75
C ALA A 395 -1.87 12.24 23.03
N LYS A 396 -2.30 11.70 24.17
CA LYS A 396 -2.34 12.42 25.45
C LYS A 396 -1.00 13.06 25.81
N GLY A 397 -1.05 14.31 26.27
CA GLY A 397 0.11 15.05 26.78
C GLY A 397 1.03 15.61 25.69
N SER A 398 0.71 15.41 24.41
CA SER A 398 1.49 15.98 23.32
C SER A 398 1.29 17.49 23.22
N LEU A 399 2.38 18.17 22.83
CA LEU A 399 2.42 19.60 22.55
C LEU A 399 2.38 19.80 21.04
N ILE A 400 1.40 20.56 20.56
CA ILE A 400 1.21 20.88 19.15
C ILE A 400 1.48 22.37 18.99
N ASN A 401 2.51 22.73 18.23
CA ASN A 401 2.91 24.10 18.02
C ASN A 401 2.63 24.51 16.57
N LEU A 402 1.77 25.50 16.40
CA LEU A 402 1.39 26.10 15.13
C LEU A 402 2.13 27.43 14.97
N ALA A 403 3.21 27.46 14.19
CA ALA A 403 3.95 28.68 13.93
C ALA A 403 3.14 29.71 13.14
N GLU A 404 3.60 30.96 13.11
CA GLU A 404 2.86 32.11 12.55
C GLU A 404 2.43 31.94 11.07
N GLN A 405 3.17 31.16 10.30
CA GLN A 405 2.89 30.90 8.87
C GLN A 405 2.15 29.57 8.65
N THR A 406 1.33 29.14 9.60
CA THR A 406 0.57 27.90 9.50
C THR A 406 -0.93 28.11 9.55
N ASN A 407 -1.68 27.29 8.82
CA ASN A 407 -3.13 27.19 8.92
C ASN A 407 -3.57 25.72 9.05
N VAL A 408 -4.45 25.43 10.01
CA VAL A 408 -5.18 24.16 10.10
C VAL A 408 -6.66 24.40 9.78
N ALA A 409 -7.16 23.86 8.68
CA ALA A 409 -8.54 24.08 8.25
C ALA A 409 -9.54 23.35 9.16
N ASN A 410 -9.35 22.05 9.37
CA ASN A 410 -10.20 21.25 10.25
C ASN A 410 -9.35 20.52 11.30
N LEU A 411 -9.43 20.96 12.55
CA LEU A 411 -8.78 20.33 13.69
C LEU A 411 -9.80 19.54 14.50
N THR A 412 -9.58 18.23 14.70
CA THR A 412 -10.39 17.38 15.58
C THR A 412 -9.53 16.84 16.71
N ILE A 413 -9.92 17.08 17.95
CA ILE A 413 -9.14 16.74 19.15
C ILE A 413 -9.89 15.76 20.05
N LYS A 414 -9.33 14.56 20.20
CA LYS A 414 -9.85 13.46 21.02
C LYS A 414 -8.93 13.07 22.18
N ALA A 415 -7.81 13.77 22.36
CA ALA A 415 -6.90 13.60 23.50
C ALA A 415 -6.61 14.93 24.21
N PRO A 416 -6.36 14.92 25.53
CA PRO A 416 -5.93 16.11 26.26
C PRO A 416 -4.53 16.52 25.81
N VAL A 417 -4.47 17.59 25.02
CA VAL A 417 -3.26 18.16 24.41
C VAL A 417 -3.22 19.67 24.57
N LYS A 418 -2.05 20.26 24.35
CA LYS A 418 -1.87 21.71 24.28
C LYS A 418 -1.53 22.12 22.84
N VAL A 419 -2.35 22.99 22.27
CA VAL A 419 -2.11 23.66 20.98
C VAL A 419 -1.60 25.07 21.24
N THR A 420 -0.42 25.41 20.74
CA THR A 420 0.30 26.66 21.02
C THR A 420 0.73 27.37 19.74
N GLY A 421 1.24 28.59 19.87
CA GLY A 421 1.86 29.34 18.76
C GLY A 421 0.94 30.42 18.17
N LYS A 422 1.25 30.88 16.96
CA LYS A 422 0.56 32.01 16.29
C LYS A 422 -0.17 31.64 15.00
N GLY A 423 -0.13 30.37 14.58
CA GLY A 423 -0.86 29.90 13.40
C GLY A 423 -2.37 29.98 13.56
N SER A 424 -3.11 29.93 12.45
CA SER A 424 -4.58 29.98 12.45
C SER A 424 -5.20 28.59 12.49
N ILE A 425 -6.41 28.52 13.04
CA ILE A 425 -7.27 27.34 13.00
C ILE A 425 -8.64 27.78 12.49
N ASP A 426 -9.08 27.28 11.35
CA ASP A 426 -10.36 27.70 10.76
C ASP A 426 -11.53 27.06 11.53
N LYS A 427 -11.48 25.74 11.74
CA LYS A 427 -12.47 24.98 12.52
C LYS A 427 -11.80 24.05 13.53
N ALA A 428 -12.23 24.11 14.79
CA ALA A 428 -11.83 23.20 15.85
C ALA A 428 -13.03 22.41 16.39
N ASN A 429 -12.95 21.08 16.38
CA ASN A 429 -13.88 20.16 17.03
C ASN A 429 -13.16 19.52 18.22
N ILE A 430 -13.65 19.75 19.44
CA ILE A 430 -13.05 19.24 20.67
C ILE A 430 -14.02 18.25 21.33
N GLU A 431 -13.56 17.02 21.51
CA GLU A 431 -14.37 15.89 22.00
C GLU A 431 -13.98 15.44 23.41
N VAL A 432 -12.95 16.03 24.02
CA VAL A 432 -12.42 15.61 25.33
C VAL A 432 -12.03 16.80 26.21
N ASN A 433 -12.11 16.61 27.53
CA ASN A 433 -11.66 17.56 28.53
C ASN A 433 -10.13 17.68 28.58
N GLY A 434 -9.64 18.80 29.13
CA GLY A 434 -8.20 19.01 29.36
C GLY A 434 -7.43 19.45 28.11
N VAL A 435 -8.16 19.93 27.10
CA VAL A 435 -7.57 20.56 25.90
C VAL A 435 -7.33 22.04 26.16
N THR A 436 -6.18 22.52 25.72
CA THR A 436 -5.84 23.95 25.69
C THR A 436 -5.48 24.35 24.27
N VAL A 437 -6.08 25.42 23.76
CA VAL A 437 -5.74 26.05 22.46
C VAL A 437 -5.44 27.51 22.73
N GLU A 438 -4.20 27.93 22.47
CA GLU A 438 -3.77 29.31 22.73
C GLU A 438 -4.40 30.32 21.75
N GLN A 439 -4.79 29.86 20.56
CA GLN A 439 -5.42 30.70 19.54
C GLN A 439 -6.95 30.60 19.60
N GLN A 440 -7.63 31.62 19.07
CA GLN A 440 -9.08 31.60 18.86
C GLN A 440 -9.40 30.97 17.49
N PRO A 441 -10.06 29.81 17.42
CA PRO A 441 -10.50 29.24 16.15
C PRO A 441 -11.60 30.08 15.49
N GLY A 442 -11.69 30.05 14.16
CA GLY A 442 -12.77 30.70 13.42
C GLY A 442 -14.15 30.12 13.77
N THR A 443 -14.25 28.80 13.81
CA THR A 443 -15.41 28.03 14.29
C THR A 443 -14.96 27.07 15.40
N LEU A 444 -15.66 27.09 16.53
CA LEU A 444 -15.40 26.19 17.65
C LEU A 444 -16.63 25.31 17.91
N ASN A 445 -16.43 23.99 17.84
CA ASN A 445 -17.41 22.99 18.24
C ASN A 445 -16.89 22.24 19.48
N LEU A 446 -17.67 22.26 20.55
CA LEU A 446 -17.41 21.50 21.77
C LEU A 446 -18.45 20.39 21.90
N ALA A 447 -18.01 19.16 22.14
CA ALA A 447 -18.93 18.08 22.49
C ALA A 447 -19.66 18.38 23.82
N GLU A 448 -20.83 17.76 24.01
CA GLU A 448 -21.64 17.98 25.20
C GLU A 448 -20.87 17.67 26.49
N ALA A 449 -21.07 18.50 27.52
CA ALA A 449 -20.45 18.37 28.84
C ALA A 449 -18.90 18.40 28.86
N ILE A 450 -18.26 18.89 27.79
CA ILE A 450 -16.81 19.11 27.73
C ILE A 450 -16.47 20.58 28.04
N THR A 451 -15.34 20.79 28.72
CA THR A 451 -14.68 22.08 28.89
C THR A 451 -13.28 22.08 28.27
N ALA A 452 -12.89 23.23 27.69
CA ALA A 452 -11.58 23.44 27.10
C ALA A 452 -11.12 24.89 27.34
N PHE A 453 -9.81 25.14 27.40
CA PHE A 453 -9.26 26.49 27.48
C PHE A 453 -8.94 27.00 26.08
N ILE A 454 -9.66 28.02 25.62
CA ILE A 454 -9.51 28.62 24.29
C ILE A 454 -9.11 30.09 24.45
N ALA A 455 -8.01 30.50 23.83
CA ALA A 455 -7.49 31.87 23.93
C ALA A 455 -7.37 32.39 25.38
N GLY A 456 -7.03 31.49 26.32
CA GLY A 456 -6.89 31.80 27.76
C GLY A 456 -8.19 31.84 28.56
N VAL A 457 -9.35 31.53 27.96
CA VAL A 457 -10.66 31.52 28.61
C VAL A 457 -11.25 30.11 28.63
N GLU A 458 -11.90 29.72 29.72
CA GLU A 458 -12.62 28.43 29.80
C GLU A 458 -13.90 28.50 28.93
N ALA A 459 -13.98 27.65 27.91
CA ALA A 459 -15.14 27.47 27.05
C ALA A 459 -15.92 26.23 27.47
N LYS A 460 -17.26 26.32 27.44
CA LYS A 460 -18.20 25.23 27.78
C LYS A 460 -19.25 25.12 26.70
N ALA A 461 -19.70 23.90 26.38
CA ALA A 461 -20.85 23.70 25.50
C ALA A 461 -22.10 24.34 26.14
N THR A 462 -22.67 25.37 25.50
CA THR A 462 -23.94 25.97 25.92
C THR A 462 -25.08 25.05 25.54
N GLN A 463 -25.86 24.59 26.52
CA GLN A 463 -27.16 23.97 26.26
C GLN A 463 -28.08 24.99 25.58
N ALA A 464 -28.73 24.60 24.49
CA ALA A 464 -29.79 25.40 23.89
C ALA A 464 -30.90 25.62 24.93
N GLN A 465 -31.09 26.88 25.38
CA GLN A 465 -32.20 27.24 26.25
C GLN A 465 -33.51 27.13 25.46
N VAL A 466 -34.40 26.25 25.92
CA VAL A 466 -35.82 26.25 25.55
C VAL A 466 -36.42 27.57 26.05
N PRO A 467 -37.03 28.42 25.21
CA PRO A 467 -37.73 29.58 25.72
C PRO A 467 -38.99 29.13 26.47
N ALA A 468 -39.01 29.36 27.77
CA ALA A 468 -40.20 29.23 28.59
C ALA A 468 -41.23 30.30 28.18
N GLY A 469 -42.49 29.90 28.05
CA GLY A 469 -43.58 30.77 27.67
C GLY A 469 -43.85 31.91 28.65
N GLY A 470 -44.31 33.04 28.10
CA GLY A 470 -44.91 34.15 28.83
C GLY A 470 -45.85 34.91 27.90
N GLY A 471 -47.16 34.83 28.16
CA GLY A 471 -48.19 35.47 27.35
C GLY A 471 -48.47 36.93 27.72
N GLY A 472 -49.18 37.63 26.82
CA GLY A 472 -50.04 38.76 27.16
C GLY A 472 -49.86 40.06 26.34
N GLY A 473 -50.82 40.33 25.44
CA GLY A 473 -51.50 41.63 25.39
C GLY A 473 -51.09 42.69 24.33
N GLY A 474 -51.82 42.73 23.22
CA GLY A 474 -52.67 43.89 22.84
C GLY A 474 -52.13 45.07 22.00
N GLY A 475 -52.68 45.21 20.78
CA GLY A 475 -52.87 46.47 20.01
C GLY A 475 -51.67 46.92 19.18
N GLY A 476 -51.73 47.26 17.89
CA GLY A 476 -52.81 47.64 16.99
C GLY A 476 -52.24 48.70 16.03
N GLY A 477 -51.99 48.33 14.76
CA GLY A 477 -51.48 49.22 13.73
C GLY A 477 -51.60 48.57 12.35
N ALA A 478 -52.44 49.17 11.50
CA ALA A 478 -52.89 48.66 10.20
C ALA A 478 -51.95 49.11 9.05
N PRO A 479 -52.28 48.84 7.77
CA PRO A 479 -51.57 47.90 6.92
C PRO A 479 -50.76 48.60 5.80
N GLY A 480 -49.68 47.97 5.33
CA GLY A 480 -48.89 48.55 4.25
C GLY A 480 -47.95 47.55 3.59
N SER A 481 -48.38 47.05 2.43
CA SER A 481 -47.58 46.44 1.36
C SER A 481 -46.69 45.27 1.73
N GLY A 482 -47.20 44.07 1.41
CA GLY A 482 -46.35 42.93 1.13
C GLY A 482 -45.36 43.29 0.02
N VAL A 483 -44.08 43.32 0.38
CA VAL A 483 -43.04 42.97 -0.57
C VAL A 483 -42.95 41.46 -0.49
N VAL A 484 -43.37 40.83 -1.58
CA VAL A 484 -43.10 39.42 -1.89
C VAL A 484 -41.62 39.20 -1.65
N GLU A 485 -41.26 38.49 -0.58
CA GLU A 485 -39.95 37.87 -0.53
C GLU A 485 -39.95 36.87 -1.68
N GLN A 486 -39.34 37.26 -2.80
CA GLN A 486 -39.00 36.32 -3.85
C GLN A 486 -38.10 35.29 -3.18
N VAL A 487 -38.70 34.14 -2.84
CA VAL A 487 -37.97 32.90 -2.65
C VAL A 487 -37.21 32.71 -3.95
N THR A 488 -35.93 33.08 -3.96
CA THR A 488 -35.03 32.69 -5.03
C THR A 488 -34.99 31.16 -4.98
N PRO A 489 -35.42 30.47 -6.05
CA PRO A 489 -35.33 29.01 -6.07
C PRO A 489 -33.85 28.64 -5.97
N SER A 490 -33.49 27.94 -4.90
CA SER A 490 -32.16 27.38 -4.67
C SER A 490 -32.31 25.87 -4.52
N ALA A 491 -32.01 25.13 -5.59
CA ALA A 491 -31.76 23.70 -5.44
C ALA A 491 -30.40 23.56 -4.75
N THR A 492 -30.35 22.99 -3.55
CA THR A 492 -29.08 22.62 -2.94
C THR A 492 -28.84 21.13 -3.18
N PHE A 493 -27.70 20.84 -3.79
CA PHE A 493 -27.22 19.49 -4.02
C PHE A 493 -26.26 19.14 -2.89
N SER A 494 -26.40 17.95 -2.32
CA SER A 494 -25.43 17.44 -1.35
C SER A 494 -25.25 15.95 -1.56
N VAL A 495 -24.06 15.46 -1.23
CA VAL A 495 -23.80 14.03 -1.24
C VAL A 495 -23.45 13.60 0.19
N PRO A 496 -24.13 12.59 0.76
CA PRO A 496 -23.81 12.11 2.11
C PRO A 496 -22.31 11.82 2.25
N GLY A 497 -21.65 12.46 3.21
CA GLY A 497 -20.23 12.23 3.47
C GLY A 497 -19.25 12.98 2.55
N ALA A 498 -19.72 13.92 1.71
CA ALA A 498 -18.84 14.80 0.94
C ALA A 498 -19.21 16.27 1.07
N SER A 499 -18.20 17.12 1.18
CA SER A 499 -18.31 18.58 1.08
C SER A 499 -17.89 19.06 -0.31
N SER A 500 -18.54 20.10 -0.81
CA SER A 500 -18.10 20.83 -2.00
C SER A 500 -17.57 22.21 -1.61
N ASP A 501 -16.51 22.64 -2.27
CA ASP A 501 -15.90 23.96 -2.04
C ASP A 501 -16.73 25.09 -2.67
N ASP A 502 -17.51 24.78 -3.72
CA ASP A 502 -18.27 25.75 -4.51
C ASP A 502 -19.78 25.43 -4.61
N GLY A 503 -20.26 24.41 -3.91
CA GLY A 503 -21.66 23.99 -3.97
C GLY A 503 -22.05 23.16 -5.20
N THR A 504 -21.15 22.96 -6.18
CA THR A 504 -21.44 22.30 -7.47
C THR A 504 -20.50 21.15 -7.83
N HIS A 505 -19.29 21.09 -7.25
CA HIS A 505 -18.31 20.02 -7.46
C HIS A 505 -18.17 19.16 -6.20
N PHE A 506 -18.51 17.88 -6.30
CA PHE A 506 -18.52 16.94 -5.17
C PHE A 506 -17.63 15.74 -5.47
N ASP A 507 -16.56 15.54 -4.71
CA ASP A 507 -15.74 14.32 -4.78
C ASP A 507 -16.14 13.35 -3.68
N VAL A 508 -16.79 12.28 -4.10
CA VAL A 508 -17.37 11.26 -3.23
C VAL A 508 -16.72 9.89 -3.47
N SER A 509 -15.63 9.87 -4.23
CA SER A 509 -14.88 8.67 -4.57
C SER A 509 -14.35 7.93 -3.34
N LYS A 510 -14.15 8.61 -2.21
CA LYS A 510 -13.69 7.99 -0.96
C LYS A 510 -14.81 7.29 -0.14
N THR A 511 -16.07 7.31 -0.59
CA THR A 511 -17.20 6.67 0.13
C THR A 511 -17.49 5.26 -0.38
N THR A 512 -17.93 4.36 0.50
CA THR A 512 -18.03 2.92 0.22
C THR A 512 -19.25 2.48 -0.58
N LYS A 513 -20.33 3.28 -0.64
CA LYS A 513 -21.51 3.01 -1.49
C LYS A 513 -22.36 4.27 -1.67
N ILE A 514 -22.62 4.68 -2.91
CA ILE A 514 -23.57 5.76 -3.22
C ILE A 514 -24.67 5.23 -4.12
N GLU A 515 -25.82 5.00 -3.50
CA GLU A 515 -27.06 4.66 -4.21
C GLU A 515 -27.87 5.93 -4.56
N TYR A 516 -27.70 7.00 -3.77
CA TYR A 516 -28.53 8.20 -3.87
C TYR A 516 -27.72 9.50 -3.87
N LEU A 517 -28.19 10.49 -4.63
CA LEU A 517 -27.80 11.89 -4.50
C LEU A 517 -28.86 12.63 -3.69
N ASN A 518 -28.48 13.40 -2.66
CA ASN A 518 -29.43 14.20 -1.91
C ASN A 518 -29.69 15.52 -2.65
N LEU A 519 -30.95 15.90 -2.71
CA LEU A 519 -31.43 17.15 -3.27
C LEU A 519 -32.28 17.88 -2.24
N ASN A 520 -32.41 19.18 -2.40
CA ASN A 520 -33.48 19.94 -1.77
C ASN A 520 -34.10 20.84 -2.84
N LEU A 521 -35.16 20.34 -3.50
CA LEU A 521 -35.79 21.03 -4.62
C LEU A 521 -36.93 21.93 -4.13
N ASN A 522 -36.72 23.24 -4.19
CA ASN A 522 -37.74 24.21 -3.74
C ASN A 522 -38.84 24.41 -4.82
N THR A 523 -38.59 23.94 -6.03
CA THR A 523 -39.46 24.02 -7.21
C THR A 523 -39.36 22.77 -8.05
N GLU A 524 -40.41 22.46 -8.83
CA GLU A 524 -40.35 21.39 -9.82
C GLU A 524 -39.20 21.65 -10.80
N SER A 525 -38.35 20.65 -10.98
CA SER A 525 -37.11 20.76 -11.73
C SER A 525 -36.91 19.50 -12.56
N GLU A 526 -36.34 19.68 -13.74
CA GLU A 526 -35.91 18.61 -14.61
C GLU A 526 -34.43 18.31 -14.35
N VAL A 527 -34.11 17.03 -14.18
CA VAL A 527 -32.76 16.55 -13.89
C VAL A 527 -32.26 15.73 -15.07
N GLU A 528 -31.08 16.08 -15.57
CA GLU A 528 -30.46 15.46 -16.75
C GLU A 528 -29.02 15.06 -16.45
N ILE A 529 -28.63 13.84 -16.79
CA ILE A 529 -27.20 13.46 -16.81
C ILE A 529 -26.63 13.86 -18.17
N VAL A 530 -25.78 14.88 -18.16
CA VAL A 530 -25.25 15.50 -19.38
C VAL A 530 -23.90 14.93 -19.79
N ASP A 531 -23.17 14.29 -18.88
CA ASP A 531 -21.94 13.56 -19.21
C ASP A 531 -21.54 12.54 -18.13
N VAL A 532 -20.80 11.51 -18.54
CA VAL A 532 -20.11 10.60 -17.63
C VAL A 532 -18.69 10.36 -18.18
N LEU A 533 -17.70 10.78 -17.42
CA LEU A 533 -16.29 10.77 -17.80
C LEU A 533 -15.51 9.75 -16.95
N ARG A 534 -14.46 9.17 -17.52
CA ARG A 534 -13.48 8.36 -16.76
C ARG A 534 -12.65 9.24 -15.82
N LYS A 535 -11.85 8.61 -14.93
CA LYS A 535 -10.98 9.28 -13.94
C LYS A 535 -10.10 10.39 -14.52
N ASP A 536 -9.70 10.24 -15.79
CA ASP A 536 -8.89 11.24 -16.52
C ASP A 536 -9.66 12.54 -16.85
N GLY A 537 -10.98 12.57 -16.68
CA GLY A 537 -11.84 13.72 -16.95
C GLY A 537 -11.93 14.10 -18.44
N THR A 538 -11.43 13.27 -19.35
CA THR A 538 -11.34 13.58 -20.78
C THR A 538 -12.06 12.55 -21.64
N THR A 539 -12.17 11.32 -21.19
CA THR A 539 -12.87 10.28 -21.96
C THR A 539 -14.32 10.14 -21.50
N SER A 540 -15.27 10.62 -22.30
CA SER A 540 -16.70 10.40 -22.08
C SER A 540 -17.11 8.97 -22.44
N ILE A 541 -17.97 8.39 -21.61
CA ILE A 541 -18.65 7.11 -21.84
C ILE A 541 -20.17 7.29 -21.95
N LEU A 542 -20.67 8.51 -22.03
CA LEU A 542 -22.10 8.81 -22.04
C LEU A 542 -22.86 8.08 -23.16
N ASP A 543 -22.27 7.99 -24.35
CA ASP A 543 -22.87 7.30 -25.50
C ASP A 543 -22.98 5.79 -25.26
N LEU A 544 -22.09 5.19 -24.47
CA LEU A 544 -22.20 3.78 -24.07
C LEU A 544 -23.36 3.56 -23.10
N ILE A 545 -23.64 4.54 -22.23
CA ILE A 545 -24.76 4.48 -21.27
C ILE A 545 -26.10 4.67 -21.99
N ARG A 546 -26.16 5.56 -22.97
CA ARG A 546 -27.36 5.83 -23.78
C ARG A 546 -27.83 4.62 -24.60
N ILE A 547 -26.96 3.65 -24.88
CA ILE A 547 -27.34 2.36 -25.49
C ILE A 547 -28.36 1.61 -24.61
N TYR A 548 -28.24 1.74 -23.29
CA TYR A 548 -29.08 1.04 -22.31
C TYR A 548 -30.26 1.89 -21.83
N ARG A 549 -30.06 3.19 -21.65
CA ARG A 549 -31.14 4.15 -21.35
C ARG A 549 -31.01 5.38 -22.24
N PRO A 550 -31.77 5.46 -23.34
CA PRO A 550 -31.67 6.56 -24.31
C PRO A 550 -31.96 7.94 -23.70
N GLU A 551 -32.87 8.00 -22.73
CA GLU A 551 -33.28 9.22 -22.05
C GLU A 551 -32.80 9.20 -20.59
N LEU A 552 -31.71 9.92 -20.32
CA LEU A 552 -31.10 10.10 -18.99
C LEU A 552 -31.64 11.37 -18.31
N LYS A 553 -32.97 11.54 -18.35
CA LYS A 553 -33.67 12.75 -17.94
C LYS A 553 -34.94 12.41 -17.17
N GLU A 554 -35.23 13.16 -16.11
CA GLU A 554 -36.42 12.95 -15.28
C GLU A 554 -36.96 14.27 -14.72
N THR A 555 -38.28 14.40 -14.62
CA THR A 555 -38.92 15.57 -14.00
C THR A 555 -39.27 15.26 -12.55
N MET A 556 -38.81 16.09 -11.63
CA MET A 556 -38.99 15.91 -10.19
C MET A 556 -39.84 17.03 -9.57
N PRO A 557 -40.82 16.71 -8.71
CA PRO A 557 -41.65 17.71 -8.04
C PRO A 557 -40.88 18.48 -6.96
N ALA A 558 -41.40 19.65 -6.58
CA ALA A 558 -40.90 20.41 -5.44
C ALA A 558 -41.02 19.59 -4.14
N GLY A 559 -40.02 19.69 -3.27
CA GLY A 559 -39.89 18.92 -2.03
C GLY A 559 -39.18 17.57 -2.18
N SER A 560 -38.72 17.21 -3.38
CA SER A 560 -37.95 15.97 -3.57
C SER A 560 -36.60 16.06 -2.86
N GLU A 561 -36.30 15.04 -2.05
CA GLU A 561 -35.11 15.01 -1.19
C GLU A 561 -33.94 14.19 -1.74
N ARG A 562 -34.18 13.26 -2.68
CA ARG A 562 -33.17 12.33 -3.20
C ARG A 562 -33.42 11.88 -4.63
N ILE A 563 -32.35 11.55 -5.34
CA ILE A 563 -32.33 10.83 -6.63
C ILE A 563 -31.62 9.50 -6.46
N ASN A 564 -32.17 8.42 -7.02
CA ASN A 564 -31.49 7.14 -7.12
C ASN A 564 -30.66 7.06 -8.41
N LEU A 565 -29.33 7.01 -8.27
CA LEU A 565 -28.43 6.98 -9.42
C LEU A 565 -28.52 5.67 -10.20
N LEU A 566 -28.71 4.54 -9.52
CA LEU A 566 -28.85 3.25 -10.19
C LEU A 566 -30.12 3.25 -11.04
N GLU A 567 -31.20 3.82 -10.54
CA GLU A 567 -32.44 3.94 -11.29
C GLU A 567 -32.27 4.89 -12.48
N MET A 568 -31.59 6.03 -12.29
CA MET A 568 -31.23 6.94 -13.39
C MET A 568 -30.40 6.27 -14.49
N PHE A 569 -29.48 5.38 -14.16
CA PHE A 569 -28.71 4.61 -15.13
C PHE A 569 -29.45 3.38 -15.69
N GLY A 570 -30.65 3.06 -15.18
CA GLY A 570 -31.43 1.88 -15.60
C GLY A 570 -30.87 0.56 -15.05
N LEU A 571 -30.22 0.60 -13.89
CA LEU A 571 -29.48 -0.51 -13.27
C LEU A 571 -30.24 -1.17 -12.10
N THR A 572 -31.49 -0.79 -11.82
CA THR A 572 -32.31 -1.40 -10.77
C THR A 572 -32.91 -2.73 -11.23
N GLY A 573 -32.76 -3.79 -10.42
CA GLY A 573 -33.36 -5.12 -10.65
C GLY A 573 -32.42 -6.26 -11.07
N PHE A 574 -31.10 -6.07 -11.05
CA PHE A 574 -30.14 -7.13 -11.36
C PHE A 574 -29.74 -7.93 -10.11
N ASP A 575 -30.37 -9.09 -9.93
CA ASP A 575 -30.12 -9.98 -8.80
C ASP A 575 -28.94 -10.93 -9.13
N GLY A 576 -27.70 -10.45 -8.90
CA GLY A 576 -26.48 -11.25 -8.64
C GLY A 576 -26.05 -12.35 -9.61
N GLY A 577 -26.69 -12.52 -10.76
CA GLY A 577 -26.51 -13.68 -11.63
C GLY A 577 -26.32 -13.32 -13.10
N VAL A 578 -25.14 -13.66 -13.61
CA VAL A 578 -24.87 -13.95 -15.04
C VAL A 578 -24.68 -12.78 -16.04
N ALA A 579 -24.56 -11.51 -15.61
CA ALA A 579 -24.30 -10.41 -16.57
C ALA A 579 -23.20 -9.40 -16.20
N ALA A 580 -22.25 -9.74 -15.32
CA ALA A 580 -21.11 -8.86 -15.01
C ALA A 580 -20.19 -8.60 -16.23
N GLY A 581 -20.22 -9.46 -17.25
CA GLY A 581 -19.41 -9.29 -18.47
C GLY A 581 -19.89 -8.21 -19.44
N ASN A 582 -21.15 -7.77 -19.33
CA ASN A 582 -21.75 -6.80 -20.26
C ASN A 582 -21.67 -5.35 -19.76
N PHE A 583 -21.23 -5.13 -18.51
CA PHE A 583 -21.02 -3.81 -17.91
C PHE A 583 -19.54 -3.40 -17.86
N ALA A 584 -18.77 -3.80 -18.88
CA ALA A 584 -17.40 -3.39 -19.09
C ALA A 584 -17.11 -1.86 -19.10
N PRO A 585 -18.06 -0.92 -19.33
CA PRO A 585 -17.74 0.50 -19.17
C PRO A 585 -17.60 0.95 -17.71
N PHE A 586 -18.11 0.16 -16.75
CA PHE A 586 -18.05 0.44 -15.31
C PHE A 586 -17.10 -0.56 -14.62
N VAL A 587 -15.85 -0.61 -15.07
CA VAL A 587 -14.80 -1.35 -14.36
C VAL A 587 -14.43 -0.58 -13.09
N ASP A 588 -14.14 -1.29 -12.00
CA ASP A 588 -13.71 -0.69 -10.71
C ASP A 588 -12.82 0.53 -10.92
N GLY A 589 -13.28 1.69 -10.44
CA GLY A 589 -12.57 2.93 -10.70
C GLY A 589 -13.39 4.21 -10.52
N THR A 590 -12.68 5.33 -10.59
CA THR A 590 -13.25 6.66 -10.43
C THR A 590 -13.88 7.15 -11.73
N MET A 591 -15.08 7.70 -11.65
CA MET A 591 -15.77 8.38 -12.73
C MET A 591 -16.25 9.76 -12.30
N ILE A 592 -16.52 10.62 -13.27
CA ILE A 592 -17.05 11.96 -13.06
C ILE A 592 -18.41 12.05 -13.78
N ILE A 593 -19.48 12.24 -13.03
CA ILE A 593 -20.85 12.40 -13.53
C ILE A 593 -21.17 13.88 -13.56
N LYS A 594 -21.59 14.41 -14.71
CA LYS A 594 -22.11 15.77 -14.83
C LYS A 594 -23.63 15.75 -14.85
N VAL A 595 -24.26 16.47 -13.94
CA VAL A 595 -25.71 16.54 -13.76
C VAL A 595 -26.17 17.97 -13.96
N LYS A 596 -27.23 18.16 -14.74
CA LYS A 596 -27.85 19.46 -15.00
C LYS A 596 -29.25 19.48 -14.41
N LEU A 597 -29.54 20.52 -13.61
CA LEU A 597 -30.86 20.83 -13.09
C LEU A 597 -31.44 22.03 -13.84
N THR A 598 -32.65 21.91 -14.37
CA THR A 598 -33.38 22.99 -15.06
C THR A 598 -34.74 23.21 -14.40
N ASN A 599 -35.05 24.44 -14.01
CA ASN A 599 -36.36 24.75 -13.43
C ASN A 599 -37.47 24.68 -14.50
N THR A 600 -38.53 23.91 -14.27
CA THR A 600 -39.59 23.71 -15.30
C THR A 600 -40.46 24.95 -15.52
N LYS A 601 -40.50 25.88 -14.55
CA LYS A 601 -41.26 27.14 -14.63
C LYS A 601 -40.42 28.31 -15.16
N ASP A 602 -39.10 28.18 -15.16
CA ASP A 602 -38.17 29.18 -15.68
C ASP A 602 -36.93 28.49 -16.25
N ALA A 603 -37.00 28.11 -17.52
CA ALA A 603 -35.94 27.37 -18.21
C ALA A 603 -34.61 28.14 -18.33
N SER A 604 -34.57 29.43 -17.98
CA SER A 604 -33.33 30.20 -17.89
C SER A 604 -32.51 29.90 -16.63
N LYS A 605 -33.14 29.31 -15.60
CA LYS A 605 -32.50 28.91 -14.35
C LYS A 605 -31.99 27.48 -14.43
N VAL A 606 -30.70 27.38 -14.72
CA VAL A 606 -29.97 26.14 -14.87
C VAL A 606 -28.82 26.10 -13.86
N THR A 607 -28.60 24.94 -13.24
CA THR A 607 -27.40 24.70 -12.42
C THR A 607 -26.79 23.37 -12.81
N GLU A 608 -25.48 23.36 -13.03
CA GLU A 608 -24.72 22.16 -13.37
C GLU A 608 -23.87 21.71 -12.18
N TYR A 609 -23.79 20.40 -12.00
CA TYR A 609 -23.09 19.74 -10.92
C TYR A 609 -22.13 18.73 -11.49
N THR A 610 -20.97 18.61 -10.86
CA THR A 610 -19.96 17.60 -11.20
C THR A 610 -19.74 16.71 -9.99
N VAL A 611 -20.00 15.43 -10.14
CA VAL A 611 -19.93 14.44 -9.06
C VAL A 611 -18.89 13.39 -9.41
N LYS A 612 -17.81 13.33 -8.66
CA LYS A 612 -16.76 12.33 -8.84
C LYS A 612 -17.05 11.14 -7.93
N VAL A 613 -17.39 10.00 -8.51
CA VAL A 613 -17.80 8.77 -7.81
C VAL A 613 -16.74 7.68 -8.02
N ASN A 614 -16.54 6.80 -7.04
CA ASN A 614 -15.86 5.53 -7.26
C ASN A 614 -16.93 4.47 -7.45
N ILE A 615 -16.86 3.76 -8.57
CA ILE A 615 -17.65 2.56 -8.77
C ILE A 615 -16.84 1.39 -8.23
N VAL A 616 -17.48 0.64 -7.35
CA VAL A 616 -16.99 -0.61 -6.78
C VAL A 616 -18.00 -1.69 -7.17
N ASN A 617 -17.50 -2.80 -7.72
CA ASN A 617 -18.24 -3.94 -8.29
C ASN A 617 -19.47 -4.40 -7.49
#